data_AF-A0A3B8W0H7-F1
#
_entry.id   AF-A0A3B8W0H7-F1
#
_cell.length_a   1.000
_cell.length_b   1.000
_cell.length_c   1.000
_cell.angle_alpha   90.00
_cell.angle_beta   90.00
_cell.angle_gamma   90.00
#
_symmetry.space_group_name_H-M   'P 1'
#
loop_
_entity.id
_entity.type
_entity.pdbx_description
1 polymer ?
#
loop_
_entity_poly.entity_id
_entity_poly.type
_entity_poly.pdbx_seq_one_letter_code
_entity_poly.pdbx_strand_id
1 'polypeptide(L)'
;MHITSEQQLSTKKSDFFIKQNSLLHMPEEAYTQVTPYLEAIEAYARTTYHSVYIIDYFKRNFLYVSDNPLFLCGLSVEEVKALGYDFYFNHVAEEDLSLLLEINQAGFSFYENLSLDERTSYTISYNFHLIHSQTKEKILINQKLTPLKLAPDGKMWLGLCAVSLASNSGVGDIHITCKGHPLKWT
;
A
#
# COMPACT_ATOMS: atom_id res chain seq x y z
N MET A 1 40.53 16.02 -13.30
CA MET A 1 39.31 16.64 -12.76
C MET A 1 38.29 15.52 -12.66
N HIS A 2 38.24 14.83 -11.51
CA HIS A 2 37.35 13.70 -11.29
C HIS A 2 36.00 14.22 -10.85
N ILE A 3 34.99 14.03 -11.68
CA ILE A 3 33.59 14.18 -11.28
C ILE A 3 33.29 12.95 -10.43
N THR A 4 33.10 13.16 -9.13
CA THR A 4 32.54 12.16 -8.23
C THR A 4 31.10 11.91 -8.67
N SER A 5 30.84 10.71 -9.17
CA SER A 5 29.51 10.17 -9.35
C SER A 5 28.83 10.10 -7.98
N GLU A 6 27.80 10.91 -7.78
CA GLU A 6 26.84 10.73 -6.70
C GLU A 6 26.27 9.32 -6.81
N GLN A 7 26.58 8.48 -5.82
CA GLN A 7 25.91 7.18 -5.67
C GLN A 7 24.47 7.48 -5.28
N GLN A 8 23.55 7.40 -6.24
CA GLN A 8 22.12 7.35 -5.99
C GLN A 8 21.86 6.12 -5.09
N LEU A 9 21.49 6.34 -3.83
CA LEU A 9 21.16 5.24 -2.91
C LEU A 9 19.95 4.49 -3.49
N SER A 10 20.17 3.23 -3.89
CA SER A 10 19.10 2.31 -4.26
C SER A 10 18.16 2.12 -3.06
N THR A 11 16.87 2.38 -3.27
CA THR A 11 15.81 2.17 -2.27
C THR A 11 15.73 0.70 -1.92
N LYS A 12 15.67 0.36 -0.62
CA LYS A 12 15.60 -1.02 -0.13
C LYS A 12 14.26 -1.31 0.54
N LYS A 13 13.85 -2.58 0.53
CA LYS A 13 12.63 -3.04 1.22
C LYS A 13 12.59 -2.66 2.70
N SER A 14 13.74 -2.65 3.39
CA SER A 14 13.83 -2.21 4.79
C SER A 14 13.37 -0.78 5.01
N ASP A 15 13.50 0.09 4.00
CA ASP A 15 13.25 1.52 4.14
C ASP A 15 11.74 1.81 4.25
N PHE A 16 10.91 0.92 3.69
CA PHE A 16 9.46 0.97 3.85
C PHE A 16 8.98 0.59 5.26
N PHE A 17 9.80 -0.09 6.07
CA PHE A 17 9.43 -0.56 7.41
C PHE A 17 10.17 0.26 8.48
N ILE A 18 9.63 1.44 8.74
CA ILE A 18 10.09 2.38 9.76
C ILE A 18 9.54 2.02 11.15
N LYS A 19 9.98 2.72 12.19
CA LYS A 19 9.55 2.49 13.58
C LYS A 19 8.01 2.61 13.73
N GLN A 20 7.41 3.54 12.99
CA GLN A 20 6.00 3.91 13.06
C GLN A 20 5.06 2.83 12.52
N ASN A 21 5.51 2.04 11.54
CA ASN A 21 4.71 0.97 10.93
C ASN A 21 5.22 -0.44 11.21
N SER A 22 6.32 -0.58 11.95
CA SER A 22 6.84 -1.87 12.39
C SER A 22 6.15 -2.35 13.67
N LEU A 23 5.55 -3.53 13.58
CA LEU A 23 4.97 -4.27 14.70
C LEU A 23 5.98 -5.27 15.27
N LEU A 24 6.08 -5.34 16.60
CA LEU A 24 7.01 -6.26 17.27
C LEU A 24 6.45 -7.68 17.37
N HIS A 25 5.15 -7.80 17.61
CA HIS A 25 4.49 -9.09 17.80
C HIS A 25 3.00 -8.99 17.47
N MET A 26 2.50 -9.99 16.75
CA MET A 26 1.07 -10.28 16.62
C MET A 26 0.86 -11.78 16.88
N PRO A 27 -0.04 -12.16 17.81
CA PRO A 27 -0.35 -13.57 18.06
C PRO A 27 -1.06 -14.18 16.86
N GLU A 28 -0.77 -15.44 16.54
CA GLU A 28 -1.38 -16.12 15.38
C GLU A 28 -2.90 -16.23 15.56
N GLU A 29 -3.39 -16.34 16.80
CA GLU A 29 -4.81 -16.35 17.13
C GLU A 29 -5.52 -15.06 16.71
N ALA A 30 -4.82 -13.92 16.64
CA ALA A 30 -5.43 -12.67 16.15
C ALA A 30 -5.90 -12.80 14.69
N TYR A 31 -5.23 -13.63 13.88
CA TYR A 31 -5.59 -13.86 12.48
C TYR A 31 -6.90 -14.65 12.33
N THR A 32 -7.29 -15.44 13.32
CA THR A 32 -8.61 -16.12 13.31
C THR A 32 -9.77 -15.13 13.27
N GLN A 33 -9.57 -13.95 13.88
CA GLN A 33 -10.55 -12.85 13.85
C GLN A 33 -10.51 -12.06 12.54
N VAL A 34 -9.60 -12.40 11.61
CA VAL A 34 -9.45 -11.70 10.34
C VAL A 34 -10.27 -12.35 9.22
N THR A 35 -10.55 -13.65 9.33
CA THR A 35 -11.29 -14.43 8.34
C THR A 35 -12.57 -13.75 7.84
N PRO A 36 -13.47 -13.23 8.70
CA PRO A 36 -14.69 -12.57 8.23
C PRO A 36 -14.43 -11.32 7.36
N TYR A 37 -13.33 -10.58 7.61
CA TYR A 37 -12.96 -9.44 6.76
C TYR A 37 -12.50 -9.91 5.39
N LEU A 38 -11.74 -11.02 5.32
CA LEU A 38 -11.28 -11.57 4.04
C LEU A 38 -12.46 -12.01 3.18
N GLU A 39 -13.41 -12.75 3.76
CA GLU A 39 -14.63 -13.19 3.07
C GLU A 39 -15.47 -11.99 2.57
N ALA A 40 -15.63 -10.96 3.40
CA ALA A 40 -16.36 -9.75 3.04
C ALA A 40 -15.65 -8.95 1.93
N ILE A 41 -14.33 -8.81 2.01
CA ILE A 41 -13.52 -8.10 1.01
C ILE A 41 -13.49 -8.87 -0.30
N GLU A 42 -13.39 -10.20 -0.26
CA GLU A 42 -13.47 -11.05 -1.44
C GLU A 42 -14.85 -10.94 -2.11
N ALA A 43 -15.92 -10.91 -1.32
CA ALA A 43 -17.25 -10.64 -1.84
C ALA A 43 -17.38 -9.25 -2.47
N TYR A 44 -16.84 -8.23 -1.82
CA TYR A 44 -16.82 -6.86 -2.33
C TYR A 44 -16.02 -6.73 -3.63
N ALA A 45 -14.87 -7.41 -3.72
CA ALA A 45 -14.00 -7.40 -4.90
C ALA A 45 -14.74 -7.83 -6.18
N ARG A 46 -15.71 -8.76 -6.08
CA ARG A 46 -16.55 -9.18 -7.22
C ARG A 46 -17.54 -8.12 -7.70
N THR A 47 -17.78 -7.08 -6.90
CA THR A 47 -18.80 -6.05 -7.15
C THR A 47 -18.21 -4.70 -7.55
N THR A 48 -16.87 -4.60 -7.61
CA THR A 48 -16.15 -3.37 -7.91
C THR A 48 -15.20 -3.57 -9.08
N TYR A 49 -14.88 -2.50 -9.80
CA TYR A 49 -13.85 -2.52 -10.83
C TYR A 49 -12.44 -2.34 -10.26
N HIS A 50 -12.33 -1.95 -8.99
CA HIS A 50 -11.05 -1.75 -8.32
C HIS A 50 -10.34 -3.09 -8.10
N SER A 51 -9.01 -3.10 -8.25
CA SER A 51 -8.20 -4.17 -7.69
C SER A 51 -8.02 -3.91 -6.19
N VAL A 52 -8.23 -4.93 -5.35
CA VAL A 52 -8.28 -4.80 -3.89
C VAL A 52 -7.28 -5.76 -3.27
N TYR A 53 -6.50 -5.29 -2.31
CA TYR A 53 -5.57 -6.14 -1.57
C TYR A 53 -5.41 -5.65 -0.13
N ILE A 54 -4.90 -6.53 0.75
CA ILE A 54 -4.67 -6.23 2.16
C ILE A 54 -3.18 -6.39 2.45
N ILE A 55 -2.56 -5.32 2.90
CA ILE A 55 -1.19 -5.32 3.42
C ILE A 55 -1.21 -5.82 4.86
N ASP A 56 -0.33 -6.76 5.18
CA ASP A 56 0.00 -7.13 6.55
C ASP A 56 1.35 -6.51 6.93
N TYR A 57 1.33 -5.49 7.80
CA TYR A 57 2.53 -4.79 8.24
C TYR A 57 3.37 -5.61 9.23
N PHE A 58 2.80 -6.62 9.88
CA PHE A 58 3.55 -7.53 10.76
C PHE A 58 4.31 -8.59 9.93
N LYS A 59 3.60 -9.30 9.04
CA LYS A 59 4.21 -10.33 8.16
C LYS A 59 4.92 -9.73 6.93
N ARG A 60 4.78 -8.42 6.69
CA ARG A 60 5.42 -7.66 5.59
C ARG A 60 5.08 -8.22 4.21
N ASN A 61 3.85 -8.69 4.04
CA ASN A 61 3.35 -9.35 2.85
C ASN A 61 1.92 -8.90 2.53
N PHE A 62 1.31 -9.54 1.53
CA PHE A 62 -0.10 -9.36 1.22
C PHE A 62 -0.91 -10.51 1.79
N LEU A 63 -1.81 -10.20 2.72
CA LEU A 63 -2.72 -11.18 3.32
C LEU A 63 -3.78 -11.65 2.31
N TYR A 64 -4.28 -10.72 1.49
CA TYR A 64 -5.26 -10.94 0.44
C TYR A 64 -4.91 -10.09 -0.79
N VAL A 65 -5.18 -10.62 -1.98
CA VAL A 65 -5.10 -9.91 -3.27
C VAL A 65 -6.26 -10.40 -4.13
N SER A 66 -7.04 -9.49 -4.69
CA SER A 66 -8.13 -9.83 -5.60
C SER A 66 -7.60 -10.26 -6.96
N ASP A 67 -8.29 -11.18 -7.62
CA ASP A 67 -8.00 -11.59 -9.00
C ASP A 67 -8.45 -10.51 -10.01
N ASN A 68 -7.79 -9.36 -9.98
CA ASN A 68 -8.00 -8.23 -10.88
C ASN A 68 -6.66 -7.87 -11.56
N PRO A 69 -6.55 -8.00 -12.89
CA PRO A 69 -5.29 -7.86 -13.62
C PRO A 69 -4.52 -6.56 -13.39
N LEU A 70 -5.21 -5.47 -13.03
CA LEU A 70 -4.62 -4.14 -12.94
C LEU A 70 -3.44 -4.07 -11.96
N PHE A 71 -3.57 -4.70 -10.79
CA PHE A 71 -2.48 -4.75 -9.81
C PHE A 71 -1.61 -6.00 -9.97
N LEU A 72 -2.08 -7.04 -10.68
CA LEU A 72 -1.33 -8.27 -10.82
C LEU A 72 -0.14 -8.15 -11.77
N CYS A 73 -0.11 -7.13 -12.64
CA CYS A 73 0.99 -6.89 -13.58
C CYS A 73 1.32 -8.12 -14.45
N GLY A 74 0.32 -8.93 -14.80
CA GLY A 74 0.48 -10.16 -15.59
C GLY A 74 0.97 -11.39 -14.81
N LEU A 75 0.94 -11.34 -13.47
CA LEU A 75 1.19 -12.47 -12.57
C LEU A 75 -0.14 -13.08 -12.08
N SER A 76 -0.07 -14.24 -11.43
CA SER A 76 -1.17 -14.81 -10.67
C SER A 76 -1.29 -14.19 -9.27
N VAL A 77 -2.44 -14.36 -8.63
CA VAL A 77 -2.67 -13.94 -7.23
C VAL A 77 -1.65 -14.59 -6.28
N GLU A 78 -1.35 -15.88 -6.49
CA GLU A 78 -0.40 -16.65 -5.69
C GLU A 78 1.03 -16.12 -5.85
N GLU A 79 1.43 -15.79 -7.08
CA GLU A 79 2.74 -15.21 -7.37
C GLU A 79 2.92 -13.84 -6.69
N VAL A 80 1.91 -12.96 -6.77
CA VAL A 80 1.94 -11.66 -6.09
C VAL A 80 2.03 -11.83 -4.57
N LYS A 81 1.25 -12.75 -3.99
CA LYS A 81 1.32 -13.04 -2.55
C LYS A 81 2.66 -13.63 -2.13
N ALA A 82 3.26 -14.47 -2.95
CA ALA A 82 4.57 -15.07 -2.70
C ALA A 82 5.71 -14.03 -2.75
N LEU A 83 5.64 -13.07 -3.67
CA LEU A 83 6.55 -11.92 -3.71
C LEU A 83 6.41 -11.02 -2.48
N GLY A 84 5.18 -10.87 -1.97
CA GLY A 84 4.89 -9.94 -0.88
C GLY A 84 5.36 -8.53 -1.24
N TYR A 85 6.04 -7.84 -0.32
CA TYR A 85 6.52 -6.47 -0.58
C TYR A 85 7.57 -6.35 -1.68
N ASP A 86 8.24 -7.44 -2.07
CA ASP A 86 9.19 -7.42 -3.20
C ASP A 86 8.47 -7.17 -4.54
N PHE A 87 7.15 -7.37 -4.58
CA PHE A 87 6.30 -6.98 -5.69
C PHE A 87 6.52 -5.51 -6.11
N TYR A 88 6.56 -4.57 -5.15
CA TYR A 88 6.74 -3.16 -5.48
C TYR A 88 8.08 -2.90 -6.16
N PHE A 89 9.16 -3.53 -5.71
CA PHE A 89 10.48 -3.36 -6.31
C PHE A 89 10.58 -3.96 -7.73
N ASN A 90 9.77 -4.99 -8.00
CA ASN A 90 9.75 -5.65 -9.31
C ASN A 90 8.81 -4.99 -10.31
N HIS A 91 7.76 -4.30 -9.82
CA HIS A 91 6.65 -3.84 -10.64
C HIS A 91 6.32 -2.36 -10.49
N VAL A 92 7.01 -1.59 -9.66
CA VAL A 92 6.92 -0.12 -9.64
C VAL A 92 8.08 0.45 -10.44
N ALA A 93 7.81 1.52 -11.19
CA ALA A 93 8.86 2.25 -11.88
C ALA A 93 9.89 2.81 -10.86
N GLU A 94 11.17 2.70 -11.17
CA GLU A 94 12.24 3.04 -10.21
C GLU A 94 12.14 4.49 -9.73
N GLU A 95 11.76 5.40 -10.62
CA GLU A 95 11.52 6.81 -10.32
C GLU A 95 10.37 7.05 -9.34
N ASP A 96 9.40 6.12 -9.25
CA ASP A 96 8.25 6.23 -8.36
C ASP A 96 8.50 5.51 -7.01
N LEU A 97 9.52 4.66 -6.89
CA LEU A 97 9.84 3.95 -5.64
C LEU A 97 10.24 4.92 -4.52
N SER A 98 11.04 5.94 -4.84
CA SER A 98 11.45 6.97 -3.88
C SER A 98 10.25 7.80 -3.39
N LEU A 99 9.31 8.11 -4.30
CA LEU A 99 8.05 8.77 -3.98
C LEU A 99 7.19 7.91 -3.05
N LEU A 100 7.07 6.60 -3.32
CA LEU A 100 6.32 5.68 -2.45
C LEU A 100 6.94 5.60 -1.05
N LEU A 101 8.26 5.68 -0.94
CA LEU A 101 8.94 5.71 0.35
C LEU A 101 8.59 7.00 1.13
N GLU A 102 8.63 8.15 0.47
CA GLU A 102 8.25 9.43 1.06
C GLU A 102 6.79 9.44 1.51
N ILE A 103 5.87 8.97 0.65
CA ILE A 103 4.45 8.83 0.96
C ILE A 103 4.24 7.93 2.18
N ASN A 104 4.93 6.79 2.23
CA ASN A 104 4.82 5.86 3.36
C ASN A 104 5.31 6.53 4.66
N GLN A 105 6.44 7.23 4.64
CA GLN A 105 6.96 7.94 5.81
C GLN A 105 6.05 9.07 6.27
N ALA A 106 5.59 9.93 5.34
CA ALA A 106 4.71 11.05 5.62
C ALA A 106 3.34 10.56 6.11
N GLY A 107 2.78 9.55 5.46
CA GLY A 107 1.51 8.92 5.84
C GLY A 107 1.56 8.38 7.26
N PHE A 108 2.54 7.56 7.60
CA PHE A 108 2.67 7.02 8.96
C PHE A 108 2.96 8.10 10.01
N SER A 109 3.73 9.13 9.67
CA SER A 109 3.95 10.30 10.54
C SER A 109 2.65 11.07 10.80
N PHE A 110 1.80 11.23 9.78
CA PHE A 110 0.46 11.81 9.95
C PHE A 110 -0.41 10.95 10.87
N TYR A 111 -0.46 9.63 10.63
CA TYR A 111 -1.26 8.69 11.44
C TYR A 111 -0.85 8.66 12.92
N GLU A 112 0.43 8.79 13.25
CA GLU A 112 0.89 8.80 14.65
C GLU A 112 0.34 9.99 15.46
N ASN A 113 0.05 11.11 14.80
CA ASN A 113 -0.50 12.30 15.44
C ASN A 113 -2.03 12.23 15.65
N LEU A 114 -2.69 11.20 15.13
CA LEU A 114 -4.13 10.99 15.32
C LEU A 114 -4.43 10.24 16.61
N SER A 115 -5.58 10.54 17.22
CA SER A 115 -6.13 9.73 18.30
C SER A 115 -6.50 8.32 17.80
N LEU A 116 -6.49 7.32 18.69
CA LEU A 116 -6.73 5.92 18.32
C LEU A 116 -8.09 5.72 17.62
N ASP A 117 -9.13 6.40 18.12
CA ASP A 117 -10.50 6.27 17.61
C ASP A 117 -10.67 6.88 16.22
N GLU A 118 -9.79 7.82 15.85
CA GLU A 118 -9.85 8.51 14.56
C GLU A 118 -9.07 7.80 13.46
N ARG A 119 -8.05 6.99 13.80
CA ARG A 119 -7.10 6.43 12.81
C ARG A 119 -7.78 5.69 11.67
N THR A 120 -8.80 4.89 11.94
CA THR A 120 -9.52 4.10 10.93
C THR A 120 -10.46 4.93 10.05
N SER A 121 -10.62 6.23 10.32
CA SER A 121 -11.45 7.15 9.53
C SER A 121 -10.68 7.83 8.39
N TYR A 122 -9.37 7.62 8.28
CA TYR A 122 -8.53 8.28 7.28
C TYR A 122 -8.14 7.36 6.13
N THR A 123 -8.03 7.94 4.94
CA THR A 123 -7.58 7.25 3.73
C THR A 123 -6.59 8.14 3.01
N ILE A 124 -5.40 7.61 2.73
CA ILE A 124 -4.42 8.25 1.86
C ILE A 124 -4.61 7.76 0.43
N SER A 125 -4.51 8.65 -0.56
CA SER A 125 -4.61 8.36 -1.98
C SER A 125 -3.44 8.97 -2.72
N TYR A 126 -2.89 8.27 -3.71
CA TYR A 126 -1.78 8.74 -4.52
C TYR A 126 -1.65 7.97 -5.82
N ASN A 127 -0.99 8.59 -6.80
CA ASN A 127 -0.72 7.98 -8.10
C ASN A 127 0.73 7.55 -8.23
N PHE A 128 0.95 6.38 -8.81
CA PHE A 128 2.26 5.88 -9.22
C PHE A 128 2.10 4.88 -10.36
N HIS A 129 3.20 4.51 -10.99
CA HIS A 129 3.18 3.60 -12.11
C HIS A 129 3.49 2.17 -11.73
N LEU A 130 2.71 1.25 -12.28
CA LEU A 130 3.02 -0.16 -12.35
C LEU A 130 3.64 -0.51 -13.71
N ILE A 131 4.52 -1.50 -13.72
CA ILE A 131 5.17 -2.06 -14.90
C ILE A 131 4.69 -3.50 -15.06
N HIS A 132 4.02 -3.76 -16.17
CA HIS A 132 3.55 -5.09 -16.51
C HIS A 132 4.73 -6.05 -16.77
N SER A 133 4.70 -7.24 -16.18
CA SER A 133 5.82 -8.21 -16.19
C SER A 133 6.26 -8.61 -17.59
N GLN A 134 5.30 -8.88 -18.48
CA GLN A 134 5.55 -9.39 -19.83
C GLN A 134 5.72 -8.27 -20.87
N THR A 135 4.73 -7.38 -21.02
CA THR A 135 4.74 -6.31 -22.03
C THR A 135 5.69 -5.15 -21.71
N LYS A 136 6.10 -5.01 -20.44
CA LYS A 136 6.86 -3.86 -19.93
C LYS A 136 6.11 -2.53 -20.06
N GLU A 137 4.81 -2.58 -20.33
CA GLU A 137 3.96 -1.40 -20.36
C GLU A 137 3.90 -0.75 -18.97
N LYS A 138 3.99 0.58 -18.97
CA LYS A 138 3.93 1.41 -17.77
C LYS A 138 2.51 1.98 -17.66
N ILE A 139 1.81 1.63 -16.58
CA ILE A 139 0.41 2.00 -16.35
C ILE A 139 0.33 2.89 -15.12
N LEU A 140 -0.21 4.10 -15.26
CA LEU A 140 -0.45 4.99 -14.13
C LEU A 140 -1.72 4.55 -13.38
N ILE A 141 -1.57 4.24 -12.10
CA ILE A 141 -2.67 3.84 -11.22
C ILE A 141 -2.86 4.85 -10.11
N ASN A 142 -4.08 4.92 -9.58
CA ASN A 142 -4.37 5.52 -8.29
C ASN A 142 -4.52 4.39 -7.26
N GLN A 143 -3.78 4.50 -6.16
CA GLN A 143 -3.94 3.65 -4.99
C GLN A 143 -4.58 4.46 -3.87
N LYS A 144 -5.49 3.82 -3.14
CA LYS A 144 -6.03 4.30 -1.86
C LYS A 144 -5.69 3.29 -0.78
N LEU A 145 -5.18 3.76 0.35
CA LEU A 145 -4.86 2.96 1.52
C LEU A 145 -5.61 3.50 2.73
N THR A 146 -6.34 2.62 3.41
CA THR A 146 -7.05 2.91 4.66
C THR A 146 -6.71 1.86 5.72
N PRO A 147 -6.56 2.22 7.01
CA PRO A 147 -6.42 1.22 8.07
C PRO A 147 -7.65 0.32 8.12
N LEU A 148 -7.42 -1.00 8.09
CA LEU A 148 -8.47 -2.01 8.26
C LEU A 148 -8.52 -2.50 9.71
N LYS A 149 -7.36 -2.77 10.31
CA LYS A 149 -7.25 -3.22 11.70
C LYS A 149 -5.98 -2.67 12.36
N LEU A 150 -6.12 -2.25 13.60
CA LEU A 150 -5.00 -1.77 14.43
C LEU A 150 -4.49 -2.89 15.34
N ALA A 151 -3.20 -2.86 15.66
CA ALA A 151 -2.61 -3.66 16.73
C ALA A 151 -2.98 -3.08 18.10
N PRO A 152 -2.80 -3.83 19.21
CA PRO A 152 -3.09 -3.34 20.56
C PRO A 152 -2.34 -2.06 20.96
N ASP A 153 -1.17 -1.80 20.38
CA ASP A 153 -0.38 -0.57 20.58
C ASP A 153 -0.87 0.61 19.71
N GLY A 154 -1.93 0.42 18.94
CA GLY A 154 -2.54 1.42 18.08
C GLY A 154 -1.93 1.56 16.70
N LYS A 155 -0.82 0.88 16.39
CA LYS A 155 -0.22 0.92 15.05
C LYS A 155 -1.10 0.20 14.03
N MET A 156 -1.00 0.58 12.77
CA MET A 156 -1.70 -0.11 11.69
C MET A 156 -1.14 -1.53 11.55
N TRP A 157 -2.01 -2.53 11.72
CA TRP A 157 -1.66 -3.93 11.48
C TRP A 157 -2.02 -4.35 10.07
N LEU A 158 -3.28 -4.14 9.69
CA LEU A 158 -3.78 -4.45 8.36
C LEU A 158 -4.20 -3.16 7.66
N GLY A 159 -3.71 -2.97 6.44
CA GLY A 159 -4.11 -1.86 5.56
C GLY A 159 -4.90 -2.39 4.37
N LEU A 160 -6.08 -1.84 4.11
CA LEU A 160 -6.86 -2.14 2.91
C LEU A 160 -6.44 -1.18 1.79
N CYS A 161 -6.03 -1.76 0.67
CA CYS A 161 -5.70 -1.04 -0.54
C CYS A 161 -6.76 -1.25 -1.63
N ALA A 162 -7.13 -0.16 -2.30
CA ALA A 162 -7.94 -0.19 -3.51
C ALA A 162 -7.18 0.53 -4.64
N VAL A 163 -7.11 -0.11 -5.80
CA VAL A 163 -6.35 0.35 -6.97
C VAL A 163 -7.28 0.50 -8.16
N SER A 164 -7.14 1.62 -8.87
CA SER A 164 -7.84 1.92 -10.11
C SER A 164 -6.89 2.58 -11.10
N LEU A 165 -7.30 2.71 -12.36
CA LEU A 165 -6.60 3.58 -13.30
C LEU A 165 -6.65 5.02 -12.78
N ALA A 166 -5.53 5.73 -12.88
CA ALA A 166 -5.51 7.14 -12.48
C ALA A 166 -6.46 7.96 -13.37
N SER A 167 -7.27 8.83 -12.76
CA SER A 167 -8.21 9.71 -13.47
C SER A 167 -7.55 10.98 -14.01
N ASN A 168 -6.30 11.24 -13.62
CA ASN A 168 -5.46 12.33 -14.13
C ASN A 168 -4.07 11.80 -14.49
N SER A 169 -3.27 12.62 -15.16
CA SER A 169 -1.95 12.22 -15.66
C SER A 169 -0.80 12.52 -14.69
N GLY A 170 -1.08 12.95 -13.46
CA GLY A 170 -0.06 13.39 -12.51
C GLY A 170 0.38 12.24 -11.60
N VAL A 171 1.67 11.90 -11.65
CA VAL A 171 2.32 11.12 -10.57
C VAL A 171 2.31 11.96 -9.30
N GLY A 172 2.10 11.33 -8.14
CA GLY A 172 2.20 12.04 -6.85
C GLY A 172 1.02 12.96 -6.53
N ASP A 173 -0.17 12.73 -7.10
CA ASP A 173 -1.44 13.33 -6.63
C ASP A 173 -1.83 12.80 -5.24
N ILE A 174 -1.03 13.17 -4.23
CA ILE A 174 -1.12 12.67 -2.87
C ILE A 174 -2.16 13.48 -2.12
N HIS A 175 -3.12 12.80 -1.52
CA HIS A 175 -4.03 13.43 -0.59
C HIS A 175 -4.53 12.46 0.48
N ILE A 176 -4.70 12.98 1.68
CA ILE A 176 -5.37 12.30 2.77
C ILE A 176 -6.79 12.86 2.88
N THR A 177 -7.76 11.99 3.14
CA THR A 177 -9.16 12.33 3.41
C THR A 177 -9.60 11.71 4.72
N CYS A 178 -10.59 12.33 5.37
CA CYS A 178 -11.23 11.82 6.58
C CYS A 178 -12.72 11.56 6.33
N LYS A 179 -13.22 10.45 6.85
CA LYS A 179 -14.63 10.04 6.72
C LYS A 179 -15.55 11.16 7.18
N GLY A 180 -16.49 11.54 6.31
CA GLY A 180 -17.51 12.54 6.62
C GLY A 180 -17.01 13.98 6.69
N HIS A 181 -15.73 14.23 6.37
CA HIS A 181 -15.16 15.57 6.35
C HIS A 181 -14.71 15.96 4.93
N PRO A 182 -14.97 17.21 4.48
CA PRO A 182 -14.61 17.66 3.15
C PRO A 182 -13.11 18.02 3.03
N LEU A 183 -12.40 18.08 4.16
CA LEU A 183 -11.01 18.52 4.18
C LEU A 183 -10.09 17.47 3.53
N LYS A 184 -9.17 17.97 2.69
CA LYS A 184 -8.09 17.20 2.08
C LYS A 184 -6.77 17.76 2.56
N TRP A 185 -5.88 16.89 3.00
CA TRP A 185 -4.48 17.23 3.27
C TRP A 185 -3.64 16.76 2.08
N THR A 186 -2.70 17.58 1.60
CA THR A 186 -1.82 17.30 0.46
C THR A 186 -0.37 17.48 0.87
#